data_AF-A0A232M5R5-F1
#
_entry.id   AF-A0A232M5R5-F1
#
_cell.length_a   1.000
_cell.length_b   1.000
_cell.length_c   1.000
_cell.angle_alpha   90.00
_cell.angle_beta   90.00
_cell.angle_gamma   90.00
#
_symmetry.space_group_name_H-M   'P 1'
#
loop_
_entity.id
_entity.type
_entity.pdbx_description
1 polymer ?
#
loop_
_entity_poly.entity_id
_entity_poly.type
_entity_poly.pdbx_seq_one_letter_code
_entity_poly.pdbx_strand_id
1 'polypeptide(L)'
;MADEEQKPTKVCFVTIGATAPFNLLLSNVLNTRFLDSLSLYGYTDLLIQFGNEGRVIFEEYMHKYPFGECGLNISGFDFNRTGLSQEMLSTKGNKDVGRRRAEGMILSHAGSGSILEALRIGIPLVVVPNPALQDNHQQELADELSKQGYAVSSDPTDIASAVRKAESLRSRLQGWPPINSGQDTSQGLGQVMADEMGFID
;
A
#
# COMPACT_ATOMS: atom_id res chain seq x y z
N MET A 1 34.52 -9.79 12.21
CA MET A 1 33.72 -9.91 10.98
C MET A 1 32.44 -9.18 11.30
N ALA A 2 32.22 -8.02 10.67
CA ALA A 2 31.07 -7.17 10.98
C ALA A 2 29.80 -7.93 10.60
N ASP A 3 28.83 -7.99 11.51
CA ASP A 3 27.44 -8.33 11.18
C ASP A 3 27.03 -7.43 10.00
N GLU A 4 26.80 -8.02 8.83
CA GLU A 4 25.97 -7.36 7.81
C GLU A 4 24.57 -7.29 8.40
N GLU A 5 24.27 -6.21 9.12
CA GLU A 5 22.95 -5.95 9.66
C GLU A 5 21.99 -5.83 8.48
N GLN A 6 21.31 -6.94 8.17
CA GLN A 6 20.49 -7.05 6.98
C GLN A 6 19.39 -6.00 7.04
N LYS A 7 19.41 -5.07 6.06
CA LYS A 7 18.48 -3.94 6.01
C LYS A 7 17.04 -4.46 6.12
N PRO A 8 16.18 -3.85 6.97
CA PRO A 8 14.82 -4.33 7.15
C PRO A 8 14.07 -4.28 5.82
N THR A 9 13.30 -5.33 5.52
CA THR A 9 12.47 -5.34 4.32
C THR A 9 11.32 -4.36 4.50
N LYS A 10 11.00 -3.62 3.44
CA LYS A 10 9.92 -2.63 3.41
C LYS A 10 9.12 -2.82 2.12
N VAL A 11 7.87 -3.28 2.27
CA VAL A 11 7.04 -3.74 1.15
C VAL A 11 6.07 -2.64 0.73
N CYS A 12 6.00 -2.36 -0.57
CA CYS A 12 4.88 -1.65 -1.19
C CYS A 12 3.96 -2.69 -1.81
N PHE A 13 2.75 -2.82 -1.29
CA PHE A 13 1.74 -3.72 -1.86
C PHE A 13 0.76 -2.94 -2.72
N VAL A 14 0.60 -3.33 -3.98
CA VAL A 14 -0.31 -2.73 -4.95
C VAL A 14 -1.41 -3.73 -5.28
N THR A 15 -2.67 -3.35 -5.10
CA THR A 15 -3.83 -4.16 -5.53
C THR A 15 -4.69 -3.40 -6.53
N ILE A 16 -4.77 -3.94 -7.74
CA ILE A 16 -5.56 -3.41 -8.86
C ILE A 16 -7.02 -3.89 -8.81
N GLY A 17 -7.31 -4.86 -7.94
CA GLY A 17 -8.62 -5.47 -7.83
C GLY A 17 -8.78 -6.66 -8.76
N ALA A 18 -9.94 -7.29 -8.68
CA ALA A 18 -10.26 -8.50 -9.43
C ALA A 18 -11.28 -8.27 -10.55
N THR A 19 -12.05 -7.18 -10.46
CA THR A 19 -13.31 -7.02 -11.22
C THR A 19 -13.18 -6.18 -12.48
N ALA A 20 -12.15 -5.34 -12.59
CA ALA A 20 -11.93 -4.52 -13.78
C ALA A 20 -10.43 -4.30 -14.03
N PRO A 21 -10.00 -4.24 -15.30
CA PRO A 21 -8.63 -3.87 -15.63
C PRO A 21 -8.31 -2.45 -15.19
N PHE A 22 -7.08 -2.24 -14.75
CA PHE A 22 -6.52 -0.91 -14.48
C PHE A 22 -5.10 -0.80 -15.04
N ASN A 23 -4.98 -1.02 -16.35
CA ASN A 23 -3.70 -1.02 -17.06
C ASN A 23 -2.94 0.30 -16.89
N LEU A 24 -3.66 1.41 -16.76
CA LEU A 24 -3.08 2.71 -16.48
C LEU A 24 -2.31 2.70 -15.13
N LEU A 25 -2.93 2.19 -14.06
CA LEU A 25 -2.27 2.07 -12.77
C LEU A 25 -1.07 1.11 -12.86
N LEU A 26 -1.26 -0.07 -13.46
CA LEU A 26 -0.19 -1.08 -13.59
C LEU A 26 1.04 -0.51 -14.31
N SER A 27 0.84 0.18 -15.41
CA SER A 27 1.92 0.80 -16.19
C SER A 27 2.63 1.90 -15.40
N ASN A 28 1.90 2.64 -14.56
CA ASN A 28 2.47 3.71 -13.74
C ASN A 28 3.22 3.19 -12.51
N VAL A 29 2.80 2.08 -11.89
CA VAL A 29 3.54 1.46 -10.78
C VAL A 29 4.78 0.68 -11.24
N LEU A 30 4.86 0.35 -12.54
CA LEU A 30 6.05 -0.28 -13.14
C LEU A 30 6.98 0.74 -13.82
N ASN A 31 6.66 2.04 -13.80
CA ASN A 31 7.53 3.04 -14.41
C ASN A 31 8.71 3.40 -13.50
N THR A 32 9.81 3.87 -14.10
CA THR A 32 11.03 4.25 -13.38
C THR A 32 10.78 5.35 -12.34
N ARG A 33 9.91 6.33 -12.62
CA ARG A 33 9.60 7.41 -11.67
C ARG A 33 9.03 6.90 -10.35
N PHE A 34 8.15 5.91 -10.40
CA PHE A 34 7.57 5.30 -9.20
C PHE A 34 8.59 4.41 -8.49
N LEU A 35 9.32 3.58 -9.24
CA LEU A 35 10.33 2.67 -8.68
C LEU A 35 11.51 3.42 -8.04
N ASP A 36 11.95 4.53 -8.63
CA ASP A 36 12.95 5.41 -8.05
C ASP A 36 12.43 6.07 -6.77
N SER A 37 11.15 6.48 -6.75
CA SER A 37 10.51 7.03 -5.56
C SER A 37 10.45 5.99 -4.43
N LEU A 38 10.08 4.75 -4.73
CA LEU A 38 10.12 3.64 -3.76
C LEU A 38 11.54 3.42 -3.22
N SER A 39 12.53 3.36 -4.10
CA SER A 39 13.93 3.16 -3.73
C SER A 39 14.45 4.30 -2.84
N LEU A 40 14.10 5.55 -3.18
CA LEU A 40 14.43 6.75 -2.41
C LEU A 40 13.90 6.69 -0.97
N TYR A 41 12.68 6.20 -0.79
CA TYR A 41 12.06 6.02 0.53
C TYR A 41 12.37 4.67 1.19
N GLY A 42 13.37 3.95 0.65
CA GLY A 42 13.93 2.75 1.24
C GLY A 42 13.02 1.52 1.17
N TYR A 43 12.05 1.50 0.26
CA TYR A 43 11.33 0.27 -0.08
C TYR A 43 12.31 -0.73 -0.71
N THR A 44 12.09 -2.00 -0.42
CA THR A 44 12.92 -3.12 -0.92
C THR A 44 12.13 -4.03 -1.84
N ASP A 45 10.81 -4.09 -1.65
CA ASP A 45 9.94 -5.02 -2.36
C ASP A 45 8.71 -4.28 -2.88
N LEU A 46 8.36 -4.56 -4.13
CA LEU A 46 7.12 -4.16 -4.77
C LEU A 46 6.33 -5.45 -5.08
N LEU A 47 5.20 -5.62 -4.42
CA LEU A 47 4.29 -6.74 -4.62
C LEU A 47 3.04 -6.25 -5.32
N ILE A 48 2.70 -6.82 -6.47
CA ILE A 48 1.59 -6.36 -7.30
C ILE A 48 0.56 -7.48 -7.50
N GLN A 49 -0.67 -7.24 -7.05
CA GLN A 49 -1.84 -8.01 -7.43
C GLN A 49 -2.42 -7.39 -8.71
N PHE A 50 -2.04 -7.96 -9.87
CA PHE A 50 -2.36 -7.41 -11.20
C PHE A 50 -3.63 -8.00 -11.83
N GLY A 51 -4.24 -9.01 -11.19
CA GLY A 51 -5.45 -9.66 -11.70
C GLY A 51 -5.20 -10.51 -12.96
N ASN A 52 -6.25 -11.06 -13.59
CA ASN A 52 -6.02 -11.93 -14.75
C ASN A 52 -5.58 -11.14 -15.99
N GLU A 53 -6.13 -9.93 -16.17
CA GLU A 53 -5.88 -9.10 -17.37
C GLU A 53 -4.56 -8.32 -17.31
N GLY A 54 -4.05 -8.02 -16.11
CA GLY A 54 -2.76 -7.33 -15.94
C GLY A 54 -1.53 -8.22 -16.12
N ARG A 55 -1.72 -9.55 -16.22
CA ARG A 55 -0.63 -10.54 -16.33
C ARG A 55 0.32 -10.24 -17.48
N VAL A 56 -0.23 -9.95 -18.66
CA VAL A 56 0.56 -9.72 -19.88
C VAL A 56 1.50 -8.52 -19.70
N ILE A 57 1.00 -7.41 -19.15
CA ILE A 57 1.78 -6.20 -18.90
C ILE A 57 2.91 -6.48 -17.90
N PHE A 58 2.61 -7.22 -16.83
CA PHE A 58 3.60 -7.58 -15.83
C PHE A 58 4.70 -8.49 -16.38
N GLU A 59 4.32 -9.54 -17.13
CA GLU A 59 5.25 -10.49 -17.73
C GLU A 59 6.13 -9.82 -18.81
N GLU A 60 5.56 -8.94 -19.64
CA GLU A 60 6.31 -8.13 -20.61
C GLU A 60 7.36 -7.25 -19.93
N TYR A 61 7.00 -6.60 -18.82
CA TYR A 61 7.94 -5.80 -18.04
C TYR A 61 9.07 -6.66 -17.44
N MET A 62 8.73 -7.81 -16.84
CA MET A 62 9.72 -8.74 -16.30
C MET A 62 10.67 -9.29 -17.38
N HIS A 63 10.16 -9.55 -18.58
CA HIS A 63 10.98 -10.00 -19.70
C HIS A 63 11.94 -8.92 -20.19
N LYS A 64 11.48 -7.66 -20.22
CA LYS A 64 12.30 -6.51 -20.61
C LYS A 64 13.39 -6.20 -19.59
N TYR A 65 13.13 -6.46 -18.31
CA TYR A 65 14.03 -6.13 -17.19
C TYR A 65 14.30 -7.33 -16.26
N PRO A 66 14.99 -8.37 -16.75
CA PRO A 66 15.14 -9.63 -16.02
C PRO A 66 16.00 -9.53 -14.74
N PHE A 67 16.81 -8.48 -14.62
CA PHE A 67 17.67 -8.24 -13.45
C PHE A 67 17.18 -7.10 -12.54
N GLY A 68 16.01 -6.50 -12.85
CA GLY A 68 15.47 -5.33 -12.17
C GLY A 68 16.22 -4.03 -12.51
N GLU A 69 15.51 -2.90 -12.62
CA GLU A 69 16.12 -1.59 -12.94
C GLU A 69 16.58 -0.80 -11.69
N CYS A 70 16.14 -1.17 -10.49
CA CYS A 70 16.17 -0.24 -9.34
C CYS A 70 16.67 -0.84 -8.01
N GLY A 71 17.15 -2.08 -8.01
CA GLY A 71 17.47 -2.78 -6.75
C GLY A 71 16.24 -3.11 -5.88
N LEU A 72 15.05 -3.04 -6.47
CA LEU A 72 13.78 -3.48 -5.88
C LEU A 72 13.48 -4.92 -6.30
N ASN A 73 13.01 -5.73 -5.36
CA ASN A 73 12.43 -7.03 -5.66
C ASN A 73 10.99 -6.81 -6.13
N ILE A 74 10.75 -7.00 -7.42
CA ILE A 74 9.42 -6.85 -8.01
C ILE A 74 8.82 -8.25 -8.16
N SER A 75 7.63 -8.44 -7.61
CA SER A 75 6.87 -9.69 -7.69
C SER A 75 5.39 -9.39 -7.91
N GLY A 76 4.66 -10.35 -8.46
CA GLY A 76 3.24 -10.17 -8.65
C GLY A 76 2.48 -11.48 -8.81
N PHE A 77 1.18 -11.38 -8.63
CA PHE A 77 0.24 -12.48 -8.75
C PHE A 77 -1.11 -11.99 -9.28
N ASP A 78 -1.95 -12.93 -9.69
CA ASP A 78 -3.25 -12.66 -10.30
C ASP A 78 -4.35 -12.42 -9.25
N PHE A 79 -5.10 -13.46 -8.88
CA PHE A 79 -6.20 -13.40 -7.93
C PHE A 79 -6.00 -14.42 -6.83
N ASN A 80 -5.95 -13.94 -5.58
CA ASN A 80 -5.88 -14.82 -4.43
C ASN A 80 -7.29 -15.13 -3.89
N ARG A 81 -7.73 -16.38 -4.03
CA ARG A 81 -9.03 -16.86 -3.53
C ARG A 81 -9.15 -16.83 -2.00
N THR A 82 -8.03 -16.82 -1.27
CA THR A 82 -8.03 -16.75 0.20
C THR A 82 -8.12 -15.32 0.72
N GLY A 83 -8.26 -14.32 -0.15
CA GLY A 83 -8.21 -12.90 0.20
C GLY A 83 -6.82 -12.30 0.08
N LEU A 84 -6.66 -11.04 0.48
CA LEU A 84 -5.41 -10.28 0.40
C LEU A 84 -4.74 -10.06 1.77
N SER A 85 -5.27 -10.70 2.83
CA SER A 85 -4.87 -10.42 4.21
C SER A 85 -3.38 -10.69 4.46
N GLN A 86 -2.83 -11.75 3.86
CA GLN A 86 -1.42 -12.11 4.06
C GLN A 86 -0.50 -11.09 3.38
N GLU A 87 -0.85 -10.67 2.17
CA GLU A 87 -0.11 -9.69 1.39
C GLU A 87 -0.18 -8.31 2.04
N MET A 88 -1.35 -7.92 2.54
CA MET A 88 -1.48 -6.69 3.32
C MET A 88 -0.70 -6.77 4.64
N LEU A 89 -0.75 -7.88 5.38
CA LEU A 89 0.04 -8.06 6.62
C LEU A 89 1.56 -8.11 6.37
N SER A 90 2.00 -8.45 5.15
CA SER A 90 3.42 -8.42 4.78
C SER A 90 4.02 -7.02 4.88
N THR A 91 3.19 -5.99 4.65
CA THR A 91 3.57 -4.57 4.74
C THR A 91 3.59 -4.05 6.18
N LYS A 92 3.02 -4.77 7.14
CA LYS A 92 3.07 -4.38 8.56
C LYS A 92 4.49 -4.53 9.10
N GLY A 93 4.94 -3.51 9.81
CA GLY A 93 6.24 -3.55 10.49
C GLY A 93 6.27 -4.65 11.55
N ASN A 94 7.40 -5.33 11.68
CA ASN A 94 7.63 -6.32 12.72
C ASN A 94 9.06 -6.16 13.29
N LYS A 95 9.17 -6.23 14.62
CA LYS A 95 10.41 -6.12 15.39
C LYS A 95 11.03 -7.48 15.74
N ASP A 96 10.53 -8.57 15.16
CA ASP A 96 11.06 -9.92 15.38
C ASP A 96 12.57 -10.00 15.09
N VAL A 97 13.28 -10.69 15.99
CA VAL A 97 14.76 -10.72 16.11
C VAL A 97 15.47 -11.38 14.90
N GLY A 98 14.75 -11.96 13.93
CA GLY A 98 15.37 -12.63 12.76
C GLY A 98 14.97 -12.08 11.38
N ARG A 99 13.89 -11.33 11.27
CA ARG A 99 13.42 -10.73 10.01
C ARG A 99 12.78 -9.39 10.30
N ARG A 100 13.62 -8.37 10.43
CA ARG A 100 13.16 -7.00 10.67
C ARG A 100 12.35 -6.54 9.46
N ARG A 101 11.08 -6.22 9.67
CA ARG A 101 10.23 -5.60 8.66
C ARG A 101 9.95 -4.17 9.06
N ALA A 102 10.34 -3.24 8.21
CA ALA A 102 9.89 -1.87 8.32
C ALA A 102 8.45 -1.77 7.83
N GLU A 103 7.71 -0.84 8.42
CA GLU A 103 6.35 -0.55 7.98
C GLU A 103 6.35 -0.03 6.54
N GLY A 104 5.59 -0.70 5.69
CA GLY A 104 5.44 -0.43 4.26
C GLY A 104 4.26 0.47 3.95
N MET A 105 3.65 0.25 2.79
CA MET A 105 2.41 0.93 2.38
C MET A 105 1.55 0.01 1.51
N ILE A 106 0.25 0.29 1.49
CA ILE A 106 -0.70 -0.31 0.56
C ILE A 106 -1.17 0.75 -0.44
N LEU A 107 -1.20 0.39 -1.72
CA LEU A 107 -1.83 1.14 -2.79
C LEU A 107 -3.01 0.32 -3.31
N SER A 108 -4.22 0.87 -3.19
CA SER A 108 -5.46 0.20 -3.58
C SER A 108 -6.23 1.01 -4.61
N HIS A 109 -6.74 0.34 -5.63
CA HIS A 109 -7.62 0.89 -6.69
C HIS A 109 -9.01 1.39 -6.21
N ALA A 110 -9.19 1.61 -4.91
CA ALA A 110 -10.45 2.00 -4.28
C ALA A 110 -11.55 0.93 -4.17
N GLY A 111 -11.21 -0.36 -4.26
CA GLY A 111 -12.14 -1.42 -3.85
C GLY A 111 -12.49 -1.31 -2.35
N SER A 112 -13.77 -1.16 -2.02
CA SER A 112 -14.23 -0.88 -0.64
C SER A 112 -13.80 -1.94 0.38
N GLY A 113 -13.83 -3.22 0.01
CA GLY A 113 -13.36 -4.33 0.86
C GLY A 113 -11.87 -4.22 1.18
N SER A 114 -11.04 -3.96 0.17
CA SER A 114 -9.58 -3.82 0.35
C SER A 114 -9.20 -2.55 1.11
N ILE A 115 -9.95 -1.45 0.94
CA ILE A 115 -9.78 -0.24 1.75
C ILE A 115 -10.03 -0.55 3.22
N LEU A 116 -11.17 -1.15 3.56
CA LEU A 116 -11.53 -1.42 4.95
C LEU A 116 -10.52 -2.36 5.62
N GLU A 117 -10.05 -3.37 4.89
CA GLU A 117 -9.02 -4.29 5.38
C GLU A 117 -7.69 -3.57 5.63
N ALA A 118 -7.25 -2.71 4.71
CA ALA A 118 -6.02 -1.92 4.88
C ALA A 118 -6.10 -0.95 6.08
N LEU A 119 -7.25 -0.30 6.29
CA LEU A 119 -7.48 0.59 7.42
C LEU A 119 -7.40 -0.16 8.76
N ARG A 120 -7.94 -1.38 8.85
CA ARG A 120 -7.85 -2.23 10.05
C ARG A 120 -6.41 -2.59 10.40
N ILE A 121 -5.57 -2.80 9.39
CA ILE A 121 -4.15 -3.13 9.61
C ILE A 121 -3.40 -1.92 10.20
N GLY A 122 -3.87 -0.70 9.93
CA GLY A 122 -3.38 0.53 10.54
C GLY A 122 -2.08 1.06 9.91
N ILE A 123 -1.85 0.76 8.63
CA ILE A 123 -0.66 1.18 7.89
C ILE A 123 -0.99 2.24 6.82
N PRO A 124 0.01 2.95 6.27
CA PRO A 124 -0.23 3.94 5.24
C PRO A 124 -0.97 3.37 4.02
N LEU A 125 -2.16 3.92 3.74
CA LEU A 125 -3.01 3.57 2.61
C LEU A 125 -3.02 4.70 1.58
N VAL A 126 -2.71 4.36 0.33
CA VAL A 126 -2.94 5.20 -0.85
C VAL A 126 -4.13 4.62 -1.61
N VAL A 127 -5.15 5.45 -1.83
CA VAL A 127 -6.31 5.11 -2.64
C VAL A 127 -6.15 5.76 -4.01
N VAL A 128 -6.26 4.96 -5.06
CA VAL A 128 -6.16 5.39 -6.45
C VAL A 128 -7.45 5.03 -7.17
N PRO A 129 -8.41 5.96 -7.27
CA PRO A 129 -9.66 5.73 -8.00
C PRO A 129 -9.38 5.37 -9.45
N ASN A 130 -10.22 4.49 -10.03
CA ASN A 130 -10.14 4.19 -11.45
C ASN A 130 -11.05 5.14 -12.25
N PRO A 131 -10.49 6.14 -12.99
CA PRO A 131 -11.31 7.11 -13.72
C PRO A 131 -12.05 6.50 -14.92
N ALA A 132 -11.68 5.29 -15.35
CA ALA A 132 -12.35 4.59 -16.45
C ALA A 132 -13.64 3.90 -16.00
N LEU A 133 -13.83 3.68 -14.70
CA LEU A 133 -15.09 3.18 -14.15
C LEU A 133 -16.01 4.38 -13.90
N GLN A 134 -17.25 4.31 -14.41
CA GLN A 134 -18.22 5.42 -14.34
C GLN A 134 -18.73 5.71 -12.92
N ASP A 135 -18.23 5.01 -11.90
CA ASP A 135 -18.61 5.20 -10.51
C ASP A 135 -17.74 6.27 -9.85
N ASN A 136 -18.20 7.53 -9.93
CA ASN A 136 -17.62 8.66 -9.17
C ASN A 136 -17.55 8.38 -7.66
N HIS A 137 -18.31 7.40 -7.16
CA HIS A 137 -18.27 6.95 -5.77
C HIS A 137 -16.88 6.49 -5.31
N GLN A 138 -16.03 5.96 -6.21
CA GLN A 138 -14.64 5.61 -5.85
C GLN A 138 -13.83 6.87 -5.51
N GLN A 139 -14.02 7.93 -6.29
CA GLN A 139 -13.36 9.22 -6.06
C GLN A 139 -13.88 9.87 -4.79
N GLU A 140 -15.20 9.88 -4.57
CA GLU A 140 -15.83 10.42 -3.36
C GLU A 140 -15.29 9.74 -2.09
N LEU A 141 -15.20 8.40 -2.10
CA LEU A 141 -14.63 7.64 -0.99
C LEU A 141 -13.15 7.97 -0.76
N ALA A 142 -12.34 8.02 -1.83
CA ALA A 142 -10.92 8.35 -1.73
C ALA A 142 -10.71 9.76 -1.16
N ASP A 143 -11.51 10.73 -1.61
CA ASP A 143 -11.44 12.11 -1.16
C ASP A 143 -11.86 12.24 0.30
N GLU A 144 -12.93 11.55 0.72
CA GLU A 144 -13.36 11.58 2.12
C GLU A 144 -12.33 10.97 3.06
N LEU A 145 -11.79 9.79 2.73
CA LEU A 145 -10.72 9.16 3.51
C LEU A 145 -9.46 10.04 3.57
N SER A 146 -9.15 10.74 2.48
CA SER A 146 -8.03 11.67 2.44
C SER A 146 -8.27 12.92 3.29
N LYS A 147 -9.49 13.47 3.29
CA LYS A 147 -9.88 14.62 4.12
C LYS A 147 -9.83 14.30 5.60
N GLN A 148 -10.31 13.11 5.99
CA GLN A 148 -10.25 12.62 7.37
C GLN A 148 -8.83 12.21 7.81
N GLY A 149 -7.89 12.14 6.86
CA GLY A 149 -6.49 11.83 7.14
C GLY A 149 -6.19 10.34 7.32
N TYR A 150 -7.14 9.46 7.00
CA TYR A 150 -7.00 8.00 7.07
C TYR A 150 -6.25 7.40 5.88
N ALA A 151 -6.33 8.05 4.72
CA ALA A 151 -5.63 7.62 3.51
C ALA A 151 -5.06 8.81 2.73
N VAL A 152 -4.35 8.52 1.64
CA VAL A 152 -3.95 9.50 0.63
C VAL A 152 -4.71 9.20 -0.65
N SER A 153 -5.46 10.16 -1.17
CA SER A 153 -6.01 10.09 -2.52
C SER A 153 -4.91 10.44 -3.53
N SER A 154 -4.76 9.65 -4.60
CA SER A 154 -3.81 9.90 -5.68
C SER A 154 -4.42 9.63 -7.04
N ASP A 155 -4.02 10.44 -8.02
CA ASP A 155 -4.28 10.17 -9.43
C ASP A 155 -3.33 9.05 -9.93
N PRO A 156 -3.79 8.13 -10.80
CA PRO A 156 -2.94 7.07 -11.34
C PRO A 156 -1.75 7.58 -12.17
N THR A 157 -1.81 8.80 -12.70
CA THR A 157 -0.72 9.42 -13.48
C THR A 157 0.36 10.09 -12.62
N ASP A 158 0.07 10.42 -11.35
CA ASP A 158 1.03 11.04 -10.41
C ASP A 158 1.36 10.13 -9.22
N ILE A 159 1.43 8.83 -9.46
CA ILE A 159 1.58 7.85 -8.38
C ILE A 159 2.93 7.93 -7.66
N ALA A 160 3.96 8.47 -8.31
CA ALA A 160 5.27 8.70 -7.70
C ALA A 160 5.21 9.69 -6.53
N SER A 161 4.33 10.72 -6.61
CA SER A 161 4.14 11.67 -5.52
C SER A 161 3.38 11.06 -4.33
N ALA A 162 2.57 10.03 -4.60
CA ALA A 162 1.82 9.30 -3.59
C ALA A 162 2.73 8.60 -2.58
N VAL A 163 3.90 8.10 -3.00
CA VAL A 163 4.89 7.48 -2.10
C VAL A 163 5.30 8.48 -1.02
N ARG A 164 5.71 9.70 -1.40
CA ARG A 164 6.06 10.76 -0.45
C ARG A 164 4.91 11.08 0.51
N LYS A 165 3.69 11.22 -0.03
CA LYS A 165 2.50 11.50 0.78
C LYS A 165 2.20 10.36 1.76
N ALA A 166 2.40 9.11 1.36
CA ALA A 166 2.24 7.93 2.22
C ALA A 166 3.27 7.91 3.37
N GLU A 167 4.52 8.33 3.12
CA GLU A 167 5.54 8.46 4.17
C GLU A 167 5.20 9.57 5.18
N SER A 168 4.65 10.69 4.70
CA SER A 168 4.11 11.74 5.56
C SER A 168 2.91 11.23 6.38
N LEU A 169 2.01 10.47 5.75
CA LEU A 169 0.89 9.82 6.44
C LEU A 169 1.41 8.91 7.56
N ARG A 170 2.39 8.03 7.27
CA ARG A 170 3.01 7.13 8.25
C ARG A 170 3.47 7.85 9.50
N SER A 171 4.19 8.95 9.32
CA SER A 171 4.75 9.75 10.43
C SER A 171 3.64 10.27 11.36
N ARG A 172 2.46 10.58 10.81
CA ARG A 172 1.27 10.97 11.59
C ARG A 172 0.61 9.78 12.26
N LEU A 173 0.49 8.64 11.57
CA LEU A 173 -0.12 7.44 12.14
C LEU A 173 0.69 6.91 13.34
N GLN A 174 2.02 7.01 13.31
CA GLN A 174 2.88 6.65 14.43
C GLN A 174 2.84 7.64 15.60
N GLY A 175 2.33 8.86 15.38
CA GLY A 175 2.13 9.88 16.40
C GLY A 175 0.70 9.93 16.97
N TRP A 176 -0.15 8.98 16.61
CA TRP A 176 -1.53 8.86 17.09
C TRP A 176 -1.61 7.96 18.34
N PRO A 177 -2.44 8.28 19.37
CA PRO A 177 -3.43 9.37 19.43
C PRO A 177 -2.83 10.73 19.82
N PRO A 178 -3.49 11.84 19.45
CA PRO A 178 -3.06 13.17 19.86
C PRO A 178 -3.03 13.26 21.39
N ILE A 179 -1.94 13.80 21.94
CA ILE A 179 -1.63 13.92 23.39
C ILE A 179 -2.72 14.68 24.19
N ASN A 180 -3.73 15.27 23.55
CA ASN A 180 -4.76 16.09 24.18
C ASN A 180 -6.08 15.37 24.52
N SER A 181 -6.27 14.09 24.21
CA SER A 181 -7.38 13.33 24.79
C SER A 181 -6.95 12.86 26.18
N GLY A 182 -7.50 13.49 27.23
CA GLY A 182 -7.24 13.18 28.65
C GLY A 182 -7.69 11.79 29.12
N GLN A 183 -7.62 10.79 28.26
CA GLN A 183 -7.77 9.37 28.59
C GLN A 183 -6.54 8.63 28.03
N ASP A 184 -5.89 7.92 28.93
CA ASP A 184 -4.65 7.18 28.74
C ASP A 184 -4.93 5.92 27.88
N THR A 185 -5.12 6.09 26.57
CA THR A 185 -5.28 4.98 25.64
C THR A 185 -4.12 4.95 24.65
N SER A 186 -3.20 4.02 24.85
CA SER A 186 -2.14 3.66 23.91
C SER A 186 -2.68 2.91 22.68
N GLN A 187 -3.83 3.31 22.14
CA GLN A 187 -4.52 2.64 21.06
C GLN A 187 -4.05 3.19 19.71
N GLY A 188 -3.48 2.33 18.87
CA GLY A 188 -3.14 2.69 17.49
C GLY A 188 -4.40 2.86 16.64
N LEU A 189 -4.29 3.50 15.48
CA LEU A 189 -5.42 3.76 14.56
C LEU A 189 -6.24 2.52 14.19
N GLY A 190 -5.59 1.37 14.02
CA GLY A 190 -6.31 0.11 13.76
C GLY A 190 -7.29 -0.25 14.88
N GLN A 191 -6.95 0.09 16.13
CA GLN A 191 -7.80 -0.18 17.30
C GLN A 191 -8.90 0.86 17.46
N VAL A 192 -8.62 2.14 17.19
CA VAL A 192 -9.66 3.18 17.13
C VAL A 192 -10.68 2.88 16.03
N MET A 193 -10.21 2.43 14.86
CA MET A 193 -11.10 2.00 13.77
C MET A 193 -11.93 0.78 14.16
N ALA A 194 -11.38 -0.17 14.93
CA ALA A 194 -12.14 -1.31 15.43
C ALA A 194 -13.26 -0.86 16.40
N ASP A 195 -12.93 0.05 17.32
CA ASP A 195 -13.85 0.57 18.34
C ASP A 195 -14.95 1.46 17.71
N GLU A 196 -14.60 2.38 16.81
CA GLU A 196 -15.56 3.30 16.15
C GLU A 196 -16.53 2.56 15.20
N MET A 197 -16.04 1.52 14.53
CA MET A 197 -16.84 0.78 13.54
C MET A 197 -17.51 -0.46 14.13
N GLY A 198 -17.38 -0.71 15.44
CA GLY A 198 -18.02 -1.81 16.15
C GLY A 198 -17.53 -3.19 15.72
N PHE A 199 -16.27 -3.32 15.31
CA PHE A 199 -15.69 -4.59 14.88
C PHE A 199 -15.27 -5.42 16.11
N ILE A 200 -15.96 -6.53 16.35
CA ILE A 200 -15.60 -7.53 17.36
C ILE A 200 -14.65 -8.53 16.68
N ASP A 201 -13.49 -8.79 17.31
CA ASP A 201 -12.52 -9.83 16.89
C ASP A 201 -13.13 -11.22 16.74
#